data_AF-A0A6M3K7U2-F1
#
_entry.id   AF-A0A6M3K7U2-F1
#
_cell.length_a   1.000
_cell.length_b   1.000
_cell.length_c   1.000
_cell.angle_alpha   90.00
_cell.angle_beta   90.00
_cell.angle_gamma   90.00
#
_symmetry.space_group_name_H-M   'P 1'
#
loop_
_entity.id
_entity.type
_entity.pdbx_description
1 polymer ?
#
loop_
_entity_poly.entity_id
_entity_poly.type
_entity_poly.pdbx_seq_one_letter_code
_entity_poly.pdbx_strand_id
1 'polypeptide(L)'
;MAELTLPETTLTNGVGTISGSVTLRSYNTSRQSIFIQNLGTGTLYVGGSGVTSGNGIQIITGGDAVLDKSKGAAIYCVGVGTCDVRFLEEIV
;
A
#
# COMPACT_ATOMS: atom_id res chain seq x y z
N MET A 1 16.92 -0.09 22.41
CA MET A 1 15.89 -0.68 21.53
C MET A 1 16.25 -0.27 20.12
N ALA A 2 16.81 -1.17 19.31
CA ALA A 2 17.12 -0.86 17.92
C ALA A 2 15.80 -0.85 17.14
N GLU A 3 15.51 0.26 16.46
CA GLU A 3 14.40 0.33 15.52
C GLU A 3 14.75 -0.58 14.33
N LEU A 4 14.05 -1.70 14.19
CA LEU A 4 14.18 -2.58 13.04
C LEU A 4 13.50 -1.88 11.86
N THR A 5 14.29 -1.16 11.05
CA THR A 5 13.82 -0.66 9.75
C THR A 5 13.60 -1.86 8.85
N LEU A 6 12.36 -2.37 8.78
CA LEU A 6 12.01 -3.45 7.85
C LEU A 6 12.22 -2.95 6.42
N PRO A 7 12.82 -3.75 5.53
CA PRO A 7 13.12 -3.34 4.17
C PRO A 7 11.82 -2.90 3.47
N GLU A 8 11.78 -1.63 3.07
CA GLU A 8 10.68 -1.06 2.30
C GLU A 8 10.63 -1.77 0.95
N THR A 9 9.56 -2.53 0.72
CA THR A 9 9.39 -3.23 -0.55
C THR A 9 8.77 -2.25 -1.52
N THR A 10 9.52 -1.83 -2.54
CA THR A 10 8.94 -1.01 -3.60
C THR A 10 8.24 -1.95 -4.58
N LEU A 11 6.92 -1.82 -4.73
CA LEU A 11 6.23 -2.47 -5.84
C LEU A 11 6.34 -1.54 -7.04
N THR A 12 7.09 -1.96 -8.05
CA THR A 12 7.25 -1.20 -9.29
C THR A 12 6.29 -1.64 -10.40
N ASN A 13 5.58 -2.76 -10.22
CA ASN A 13 4.90 -3.46 -11.31
C ASN A 13 3.38 -3.61 -11.08
N GLY A 14 2.75 -2.79 -10.24
CA GLY A 14 1.30 -2.84 -10.00
C GLY A 14 0.78 -4.11 -9.31
N VAL A 15 1.66 -4.99 -8.82
CA VAL A 15 1.32 -6.20 -8.08
C VAL A 15 2.42 -6.59 -7.11
N GLY A 16 2.05 -7.18 -5.97
CA GLY A 16 2.99 -7.80 -5.04
C GLY A 16 2.34 -8.37 -3.79
N THR A 17 3.08 -9.25 -3.11
CA THR A 17 2.63 -9.87 -1.87
C THR A 17 3.22 -9.17 -0.66
N ILE A 18 2.40 -8.90 0.34
CA ILE A 18 2.81 -8.33 1.63
C ILE A 18 2.53 -9.34 2.75
N SER A 19 3.51 -9.55 3.62
CA SER A 19 3.34 -10.29 4.88
C SER A 19 3.98 -9.56 6.05
N GLY A 20 3.21 -9.26 7.09
CA GLY A 20 3.70 -8.53 8.27
C GLY A 20 3.89 -7.02 8.02
N SER A 21 4.66 -6.34 8.90
CA SER A 21 4.86 -4.88 8.88
C SER A 21 5.75 -4.42 7.73
N VAL A 22 5.33 -4.61 6.49
CA VAL A 22 6.07 -4.17 5.30
C VAL A 22 5.39 -2.93 4.75
N THR A 23 6.19 -1.87 4.63
CA THR A 23 5.82 -0.66 3.89
C THR A 23 5.95 -0.93 2.40
N LEU A 24 4.86 -0.76 1.65
CA LEU A 24 4.97 -0.59 0.20
C LEU A 24 4.96 0.89 -0.17
N ARG A 25 5.85 1.26 -1.08
CA ARG A 25 5.85 2.56 -1.74
C ARG A 25 5.55 2.36 -3.22
N SER A 26 4.57 3.10 -3.75
CA SER A 26 4.54 3.35 -5.18
C SER A 26 5.41 4.56 -5.54
N TYR A 27 6.18 4.45 -6.62
CA TYR A 27 7.18 5.44 -7.06
C TYR A 27 6.65 6.46 -8.10
N ASN A 28 5.40 6.38 -8.53
CA ASN A 28 4.91 7.25 -9.59
C ASN A 28 4.66 8.68 -9.10
N THR A 29 5.66 9.55 -9.33
CA THR A 29 5.68 10.95 -8.91
C THR A 29 4.79 11.87 -9.76
N SER A 30 4.08 11.37 -10.77
CA SER A 30 3.13 12.15 -11.58
C SER A 30 1.67 11.71 -11.47
N ARG A 31 1.39 10.59 -10.79
CA ARG A 31 0.04 10.07 -10.58
C ARG A 31 -0.83 11.01 -9.75
N GLN A 32 -2.11 11.13 -10.13
CA GLN A 32 -3.14 11.82 -9.33
C GLN A 32 -3.99 10.84 -8.51
N SER A 33 -4.38 9.71 -9.10
CA SER A 33 -5.20 8.70 -8.45
C SER A 33 -4.57 7.30 -8.52
N ILE A 34 -4.78 6.50 -7.46
CA ILE A 34 -4.42 5.07 -7.44
C ILE A 34 -5.63 4.24 -7.04
N PHE A 35 -5.88 3.18 -7.81
CA PHE A 35 -6.79 2.11 -7.44
C PHE A 35 -5.98 0.98 -6.82
N ILE A 36 -6.41 0.44 -5.68
CA ILE A 36 -5.72 -0.60 -4.92
C ILE A 36 -6.70 -1.71 -4.60
N GLN A 37 -6.31 -2.96 -4.80
CA GLN A 37 -7.07 -4.16 -4.44
C GLN A 37 -6.23 -5.04 -3.51
N ASN A 38 -6.90 -5.71 -2.58
CA ASN A 38 -6.32 -6.76 -1.76
C ASN A 38 -7.00 -8.10 -2.07
N LEU A 39 -6.35 -8.94 -2.87
CA LEU A 39 -6.82 -10.28 -3.23
C LEU A 39 -6.25 -11.37 -2.32
N GLY A 40 -5.51 -10.99 -1.28
CA GLY A 40 -4.96 -11.92 -0.30
C GLY A 40 -5.94 -12.25 0.82
N THR A 41 -5.53 -13.13 1.72
CA THR A 41 -6.33 -13.57 2.87
C THR A 41 -6.13 -12.71 4.13
N GLY A 42 -5.19 -11.77 4.07
CA GLY A 42 -4.90 -10.78 5.12
C GLY A 42 -5.67 -9.48 4.94
N THR A 43 -5.50 -8.57 5.89
CA THR A 43 -6.03 -7.20 5.82
C THR A 43 -4.91 -6.21 5.49
N LEU A 44 -5.16 -5.35 4.52
CA LEU A 44 -4.25 -4.29 4.10
C LEU A 44 -4.69 -2.96 4.72
N TYR A 45 -3.73 -2.14 5.13
CA TYR A 45 -3.97 -0.78 5.64
C TYR A 45 -3.16 0.19 4.81
N VAL A 46 -3.80 1.18 4.18
CA VAL A 46 -3.15 2.15 3.28
C VAL A 46 -3.20 3.56 3.84
N GLY A 47 -2.19 4.38 3.55
CA GLY A 47 -2.10 5.74 4.08
C GLY A 47 -0.84 6.49 3.68
N GLY A 48 -0.51 7.53 4.47
CA GLY A 48 0.73 8.28 4.35
C GLY A 48 1.88 7.62 5.13
N SER A 49 3.03 8.30 5.16
CA SER A 49 4.19 7.84 5.94
C SER A 49 3.81 7.56 7.40
N GLY A 50 4.24 6.42 7.94
CA GLY A 50 3.90 5.99 9.31
C GLY A 50 2.51 5.34 9.45
N VAL A 51 1.92 4.86 8.35
CA VAL A 51 0.69 4.06 8.41
C VAL A 51 0.90 2.78 9.22
N THR A 52 -0.12 2.41 9.98
CA THR A 52 -0.22 1.25 10.87
C THR A 52 -1.62 0.65 10.74
N SER A 53 -1.86 -0.50 11.36
CA SER A 53 -3.21 -1.07 11.44
C SER A 53 -4.21 -0.23 12.24
N GLY A 54 -3.74 0.72 13.07
CA GLY A 54 -4.60 1.57 13.89
C GLY A 54 -4.98 2.92 13.26
N ASN A 55 -4.28 3.36 12.20
CA ASN A 55 -4.49 4.67 11.59
C ASN A 55 -4.64 4.62 10.05
N GLY A 56 -4.48 3.46 9.43
CA GLY A 56 -4.62 3.29 7.98
C GLY A 56 -6.05 3.07 7.53
N ILE A 57 -6.32 3.38 6.27
CA ILE A 57 -7.55 3.02 5.59
C ILE A 57 -7.53 1.51 5.38
N GLN A 58 -8.51 0.81 5.94
CA GLN A 58 -8.59 -0.64 5.89
C GLN A 58 -9.13 -1.13 4.54
N ILE A 59 -8.41 -2.04 3.90
CA ILE A 59 -8.82 -2.80 2.71
C ILE A 59 -8.81 -4.28 3.09
N ILE A 60 -9.99 -4.80 3.41
CA ILE A 60 -10.21 -6.20 3.80
C ILE A 60 -9.93 -7.16 2.63
N THR A 61 -9.91 -8.47 2.92
CA THR A 61 -9.82 -9.53 1.91
C THR A 61 -10.88 -9.37 0.82
N GLY A 62 -10.43 -9.36 -0.44
CA GLY A 62 -11.26 -9.15 -1.62
C GLY A 62 -11.73 -7.71 -1.84
N GLY A 63 -11.35 -6.79 -0.94
CA GLY A 63 -11.74 -5.38 -1.01
C GLY A 63 -10.82 -4.54 -1.89
N ASP A 64 -11.26 -3.31 -2.13
CA ASP A 64 -10.53 -2.31 -2.90
C ASP A 64 -10.69 -0.90 -2.32
N ALA A 65 -9.84 0.02 -2.77
CA ALA A 65 -9.94 1.44 -2.49
C ALA A 65 -9.36 2.26 -3.64
N VAL A 66 -9.97 3.41 -3.89
CA VAL A 66 -9.40 4.47 -4.74
C VAL A 66 -8.90 5.58 -3.83
N LEU A 67 -7.64 5.96 -3.98
CA LEU A 67 -7.05 7.10 -3.29
C LEU A 67 -6.72 8.19 -4.31
N ASP A 68 -7.43 9.30 -4.20
CA ASP A 68 -7.12 10.55 -4.91
C ASP A 68 -6.27 11.44 -4.00
N LYS A 69 -5.07 11.80 -4.46
CA LYS A 69 -4.10 12.59 -3.70
C LYS A 69 -3.39 13.58 -4.61
N SER A 70 -2.70 14.55 -4.00
CA SER A 70 -1.82 15.46 -4.73
C SER A 70 -0.88 14.71 -5.66
N LYS A 71 -0.57 15.33 -6.81
CA LYS A 71 0.33 14.80 -7.83
C LYS A 71 1.60 14.20 -7.20
N GLY A 72 1.84 12.93 -7.46
CA GLY A 72 3.06 12.23 -7.03
C GLY A 72 3.14 11.89 -5.56
N ALA A 73 2.04 12.00 -4.81
CA ALA A 73 2.02 11.61 -3.41
C ALA A 73 2.39 10.12 -3.25
N ALA A 74 3.40 9.85 -2.42
CA ALA A 74 3.74 8.49 -2.04
C ALA A 74 2.59 7.90 -1.19
N ILE A 75 2.23 6.66 -1.50
CA ILE A 75 1.25 5.88 -0.75
C ILE A 75 2.00 4.75 -0.07
N TYR A 76 1.68 4.58 1.21
CA TYR A 76 2.26 3.62 2.13
C TYR A 76 1.20 2.60 2.47
N CYS A 77 1.61 1.37 2.78
CA CYS A 77 0.68 0.39 3.34
C CYS A 77 1.35 -0.57 4.32
N VAL A 78 0.54 -1.25 5.12
CA VAL A 78 0.94 -2.31 6.05
C VAL A 78 -0.03 -3.47 5.90
N GLY A 79 0.50 -4.71 5.83
CA GLY A 79 -0.31 -5.92 5.78
C GLY A 79 -0.35 -6.63 7.13
N VAL A 80 -1.54 -7.09 7.54
CA VAL A 80 -1.71 -8.02 8.66
C VAL A 80 -2.17 -9.36 8.09
N GLY A 81 -1.30 -10.38 8.19
CA GLY A 81 -1.43 -11.62 7.41
C GLY A 81 -0.87 -11.47 5.99
N THR A 82 -1.27 -12.35 5.07
CA THR A 82 -0.80 -12.35 3.67
C THR A 82 -1.75 -11.56 2.78
N CYS A 83 -1.31 -10.41 2.28
CA CYS A 83 -2.06 -9.59 1.32
C CYS A 83 -1.49 -9.78 -0.10
N ASP A 84 -2.34 -9.98 -1.11
CA ASP A 84 -1.98 -9.88 -2.53
C ASP A 84 -2.46 -8.51 -3.01
N VAL A 85 -1.53 -7.57 -3.14
CA VAL A 85 -1.85 -6.19 -3.47
C VAL A 85 -1.70 -5.98 -4.97
N ARG A 86 -2.75 -5.45 -5.58
CA ARG A 86 -2.73 -5.00 -6.97
C ARG A 86 -3.08 -3.54 -7.01
N PHE A 87 -2.37 -2.77 -7.82
CA PHE A 87 -2.70 -1.38 -7.98
C PHE A 87 -2.51 -0.89 -9.40
N LEU A 88 -3.38 0.04 -9.77
CA LEU A 88 -3.38 0.73 -11.05
C LEU A 88 -3.24 2.22 -10.78
N GLU A 89 -2.35 2.84 -11.54
CA GLU A 89 -2.05 4.25 -11.43
C GLU A 89 -2.46 4.93 -12.72
N GLU A 90 -3.22 6.00 -12.60
CA GLU A 90 -3.49 6.85 -13.75
C GLU A 90 -2.19 7.55 -14.16
N ILE A 91 -1.75 7.29 -15.39
CA ILE A 91 -0.65 8.02 -16.04
C ILE A 91 -1.30 9.20 -16.76
N VAL A 92 -1.00 10.41 -16.28
CA VAL A 92 -1.46 11.68 -16.86
C VAL A 92 -0.29 12.42 -17.48
#